data_AF-X1R6E7-F1
#
_entry.id   AF-X1R6E7-F1
#
_cell.length_a   1.000
_cell.length_b   1.000
_cell.length_c   1.000
_cell.angle_alpha   90.00
_cell.angle_beta   90.00
_cell.angle_gamma   90.00
#
_symmetry.space_group_name_H-M   'P 1'
#
loop_
_entity.id
_entity.type
_entity.pdbx_description
1 polymer ?
#
loop_
_entity_poly.entity_id
_entity_poly.type
_entity_poly.pdbx_seq_one_letter_code
_entity_poly.pdbx_strand_id
1 'polypeptide(L)' 'AEDLVDAFSIFKIEVKVIISESDLVITDIYASGKMTIKISLKACVLWVLCTDLYNENIEYDVDFIKEDDNWKIISIEEI' A
#
# COMPACT_ATOMS: atom_id res chain seq x y z
N ALA A 1 -10.69 -16.93 -20.53
CA ALA A 1 -12.01 -16.85 -19.88
C ALA A 1 -12.00 -15.55 -19.11
N GLU A 2 -12.09 -14.47 -19.86
CA GLU A 2 -11.83 -13.08 -19.46
C GLU A 2 -12.94 -12.32 -20.18
N ASP A 3 -13.98 -11.89 -19.47
CA ASP A 3 -14.84 -10.75 -19.89
C ASP A 3 -16.11 -10.55 -19.04
N LEU A 4 -16.45 -11.45 -18.11
CA LEU A 4 -17.75 -11.38 -17.41
C LEU A 4 -17.69 -10.84 -15.97
N VAL A 5 -16.51 -10.45 -15.44
CA VAL A 5 -16.36 -10.10 -14.02
C VAL A 5 -16.37 -8.58 -13.76
N ASP A 6 -16.22 -7.75 -14.80
CA ASP A 6 -15.90 -6.33 -14.61
C ASP A 6 -17.12 -5.37 -14.68
N ALA A 7 -18.26 -5.83 -15.19
CA ALA A 7 -19.45 -4.98 -15.38
C ALA A 7 -20.35 -4.82 -14.12
N PHE A 8 -20.09 -5.59 -13.06
CA PHE A 8 -20.94 -5.66 -11.85
C PHE A 8 -20.16 -5.72 -10.53
N SER A 9 -18.90 -5.27 -10.49
CA SER A 9 -18.15 -5.24 -9.22
C SER A 9 -18.74 -4.21 -8.25
N ILE A 10 -19.72 -4.65 -7.46
CA ILE A 10 -20.27 -3.95 -6.29
C ILE A 10 -19.13 -3.69 -5.31
N PHE A 11 -18.13 -4.57 -5.24
CA PHE A 11 -16.98 -4.41 -4.36
C PHE A 11 -15.82 -3.75 -5.09
N LYS A 12 -15.32 -2.66 -4.52
CA LYS A 12 -14.11 -1.96 -4.98
C LYS A 12 -13.05 -2.05 -3.90
N ILE A 13 -11.89 -2.60 -4.25
CA ILE A 13 -10.72 -2.63 -3.37
C ILE A 13 -9.80 -1.48 -3.76
N GLU A 14 -9.41 -0.67 -2.79
CA GLU A 14 -8.41 0.39 -2.92
C GLU A 14 -7.22 0.07 -2.02
N VAL A 15 -6.04 -0.06 -2.61
CA VAL A 15 -4.78 -0.25 -1.89
C VAL A 15 -3.91 0.98 -2.12
N LYS A 16 -3.46 1.62 -1.03
CA LYS A 16 -2.58 2.77 -1.07
C LYS A 16 -1.37 2.52 -0.18
N VAL A 17 -0.19 2.51 -0.80
CA VAL A 17 1.10 2.43 -0.09
C VAL A 17 1.65 3.84 0.08
N ILE A 18 2.10 4.17 1.28
CA ILE A 18 2.66 5.47 1.64
C ILE A 18 3.99 5.23 2.32
N ILE A 19 5.04 5.86 1.83
CA ILE A 19 6.34 5.95 2.50
C ILE A 19 6.57 7.43 2.75
N SER A 20 6.72 7.85 4.00
CA SER A 20 6.94 9.26 4.31
C SER A 20 8.42 9.59 4.19
N GLU A 21 8.78 10.59 3.37
CA GLU A 21 10.17 11.06 3.26
C GLU A 21 10.71 11.59 4.58
N SER A 22 9.83 12.12 5.45
CA SER A 22 10.21 12.58 6.80
C SER A 22 10.69 11.45 7.71
N ASP A 23 10.25 10.23 7.43
CA ASP A 23 10.51 9.05 8.27
C ASP A 23 11.70 8.24 7.74
N LEU A 24 12.24 8.63 6.57
CA LEU A 24 13.43 8.02 5.98
C LEU A 24 14.70 8.52 6.69
N VAL A 25 15.42 7.60 7.30
CA VAL A 25 16.77 7.81 7.83
C VAL A 25 17.75 7.15 6.86
N ILE A 26 18.50 7.98 6.13
CA ILE A 26 19.47 7.52 5.14
C ILE A 26 20.88 7.56 5.73
N THR A 27 21.61 6.47 5.57
CA THR A 27 23.05 6.32 5.82
C THR A 27 23.69 5.76 4.54
N ASP A 28 24.97 6.04 4.29
CA ASP A 28 25.77 5.58 3.14
C ASP A 28 25.00 4.78 2.06
N ILE A 29 24.95 3.44 2.19
CA ILE A 29 24.19 2.54 1.32
C ILE A 29 22.91 1.96 1.97
N TYR A 30 22.53 2.37 3.18
CA TYR A 30 21.38 1.83 3.90
C TYR A 30 20.39 2.93 4.26
N ALA A 31 19.09 2.68 4.07
CA ALA A 31 18.05 3.56 4.58
C ALA A 31 17.04 2.77 5.38
N SER A 32 16.47 3.37 6.40
CA SER A 32 15.33 2.81 7.13
C SER A 32 14.20 3.83 7.16
N GLY A 33 12.96 3.38 7.27
CA GLY A 33 11.85 4.29 7.46
C GLY A 33 10.53 3.57 7.66
N LYS A 34 9.46 4.36 7.68
CA LYS A 34 8.12 3.86 7.93
C LYS A 34 7.31 3.79 6.65
N MET A 35 6.62 2.67 6.47
CA MET A 35 5.66 2.46 5.41
C MET A 35 4.27 2.22 6.01
N THR A 36 3.26 2.87 5.46
CA THR A 36 1.86 2.59 5.78
C THR A 36 1.18 2.01 4.55
N ILE A 37 0.58 0.84 4.70
CA ILE A 37 -0.30 0.23 3.70
C ILE A 37 -1.74 0.46 4.15
N LYS A 38 -2.51 1.16 3.31
CA LYS A 38 -3.94 1.39 3.53
C LYS A 38 -4.74 0.50 2.61
N ILE A 39 -5.59 -0.34 3.18
CA ILE A 39 -6.48 -1.22 2.44
C ILE A 39 -7.91 -0.79 2.75
N SER A 40 -8.64 -0.38 1.71
CA SER A 40 -10.04 0.01 1.80
C SER A 40 -10.88 -0.89 0.89
N LEU A 41 -11.92 -1.50 1.45
CA LEU A 41 -12.95 -2.20 0.70
C LEU A 41 -14.22 -1.35 0.72
N LYS A 42 -14.71 -1.00 -0.45
CA LYS A 42 -15.95 -0.27 -0.64
C LYS A 42 -16.99 -1.16 -1.28
N ALA A 43 -18.23 -1.06 -0.84
CA ALA A 43 -19.37 -1.59 -1.57
C ALA A 43 -20.14 -0.45 -2.23
N CYS A 44 -20.38 -0.55 -3.53
CA CYS A 44 -21.00 0.44 -4.38
C CYS A 44 -22.32 -0.10 -4.92
N VAL A 45 -23.44 0.53 -4.56
CA VAL A 45 -24.75 0.24 -5.13
C VAL A 45 -24.92 1.06 -6.41
N LEU A 46 -25.25 0.39 -7.52
CA LEU A 46 -25.44 1.00 -8.84
C LEU A 46 -24.24 1.86 -9.31
N TRP A 47 -23.03 1.58 -8.83
CA TRP A 47 -21.81 2.40 -9.03
C TRP A 47 -21.82 3.84 -8.47
N VAL A 48 -22.95 4.37 -8.01
CA VAL A 48 -23.07 5.79 -7.59
C VAL A 48 -22.92 5.96 -6.07
N LEU A 49 -23.40 4.99 -5.29
CA LEU A 49 -23.41 5.07 -3.82
C LEU A 49 -22.43 4.05 -3.24
N CYS A 50 -21.22 4.51 -2.92
CA CYS A 50 -20.20 3.68 -2.29
C CYS A 50 -20.18 3.92 -0.77
N THR A 51 -20.15 2.84 0.00
CA THR A 51 -19.87 2.84 1.43
C THR A 51 -18.57 2.11 1.70
N ASP A 52 -17.76 2.62 2.62
CA ASP A 52 -16.63 1.86 3.16
C ASP A 52 -17.17 0.70 4.00
N LEU A 53 -16.76 -0.52 3.69
CA LEU A 53 -17.05 -1.72 4.48
C LEU A 53 -15.87 -2.11 5.36
N TYR A 54 -14.66 -1.87 4.87
CA TYR A 54 -13.43 -2.18 5.56
C TYR A 54 -12.41 -1.08 5.30
N ASN A 55 -11.69 -0.69 6.34
CA ASN A 55 -10.60 0.25 6.24
C ASN A 55 -9.56 -0.11 7.30
N GLU A 56 -8.38 -0.49 6.83
CA GLU A 56 -7.27 -0.87 7.67
C GLU A 56 -6.03 -0.09 7.25
N ASN A 57 -5.26 0.33 8.25
CA ASN A 57 -3.94 0.91 8.05
C ASN A 57 -2.97 -0.01 8.79
N ILE A 58 -2.05 -0.59 8.04
CA ILE A 58 -0.99 -1.44 8.58
C ILE A 58 0.31 -0.66 8.45
N GLU A 59 1.04 -0.54 9.55
CA GLU A 59 2.32 0.17 9.62
C GLU A 59 3.46 -0.84 9.61
N TYR A 60 4.51 -0.50 8.90
CA TYR A 60 5.70 -1.32 8.76
C TYR A 60 6.95 -0.47 8.98
N ASP A 61 7.92 -1.02 9.69
CA ASP A 61 9.31 -0.59 9.62
C ASP A 61 9.94 -1.26 8.40
N VAL A 62 10.58 -0.47 7.54
CA VAL A 62 11.12 -0.92 6.25
C VAL A 62 12.57 -0.50 6.13
N ASP A 63 13.42 -1.46 5.82
CA ASP A 63 14.84 -1.25 5.56
C ASP A 63 15.15 -1.41 4.08
N PHE A 64 16.05 -0.55 3.59
CA PHE A 64 16.50 -0.48 2.21
C PHE A 64 18.02 -0.58 2.13
N ILE A 65 18.50 -1.16 1.03
CA ILE A 65 19.89 -1.10 0.61
C ILE A 65 19.99 -0.48 -0.79
N LYS A 66 21.00 0.35 -1.01
CA LYS A 66 21.32 0.89 -2.33
C LYS A 66 22.21 -0.11 -3.07
N GLU A 67 21.72 -0.60 -4.20
CA GLU A 67 22.49 -1.40 -5.16
C GLU A 67 22.55 -0.68 -6.50
N ASP A 68 23.77 -0.43 -6.98
CA ASP A 68 24.07 0.48 -8.09
C ASP A 68 23.49 1.89 -7.81
N ASP A 69 22.37 2.22 -8.44
CA ASP A 69 21.62 3.47 -8.26
C ASP A 69 20.15 3.26 -7.85
N ASN A 70 19.77 2.02 -7.50
CA ASN A 70 18.41 1.69 -7.08
C ASN A 70 18.36 1.29 -5.61
N TRP A 71 17.36 1.80 -4.90
CA TRP A 71 17.04 1.33 -3.56
C TRP A 71 16.19 0.06 -3.64
N LYS A 72 16.60 -0.97 -2.91
CA LYS A 72 15.85 -2.22 -2.78
C LYS A 72 15.48 -2.42 -1.32
N ILE A 73 14.27 -2.92 -1.10
CA ILE A 73 13.81 -3.31 0.23
C ILE A 73 14.52 -4.60 0.64
N ILE A 74 15.08 -4.63 1.85
CA ILE A 74 15.75 -5.79 2.44
C ILE A 74 15.01 -6.37 3.64
N SER A 75 14.20 -5.57 4.32
CA SER A 75 13.37 -6.00 5.44
C SER A 75 12.07 -5.21 5.48
N ILE A 76 11.00 -5.87 5.92
CA ILE A 76 9.70 -5.30 6.25
C ILE A 76 9.21 -6.00 7.52
N GLU A 77 9.01 -5.23 8.59
CA GLU A 77 8.48 -5.71 9.86
C GLU A 77 7.21 -4.96 10.21
N GLU A 78 6.12 -5.68 10.48
CA GLU A 78 4.83 -5.10 10.89
C GLU A 78 4.92 -4.58 12.34
N ILE A 79 4.33 -3.42 12.60
CA ILE A 79 4.31 -2.75 13.91
C ILE A 79 2.98 -3.00 14.64
#